data_AF-A0A4U9TTR6-F1
#
_entry.id   AF-A0A4U9TTR6-F1
#
_cell.length_a   1.000
_cell.length_b   1.000
_cell.length_c   1.000
_cell.angle_alpha   90.00
_cell.angle_beta   90.00
_cell.angle_gamma   90.00
#
_symmetry.space_group_name_H-M   'P 1'
#
loop_
_entity.id
_entity.type
_entity.pdbx_description
1 polymer ?
#
loop_
_entity_poly.entity_id
_entity_poly.type
_entity_poly.pdbx_seq_one_letter_code
_entity_poly.pdbx_strand_id
1 'polypeptide(L)' 'MITFYHNPACGTSRNTLALIRNSGTEPTIRPLSGDTPQPR' A
#
# COMPACT_ATOMS: atom_id res chain seq x y z
N MET A 1 6.62 4.64 -10.67
CA MET A 1 6.61 4.92 -9.21
C MET A 1 5.28 4.45 -8.65
N ILE A 2 5.29 3.56 -7.64
CA ILE A 2 4.07 2.99 -7.05
C ILE A 2 3.80 3.67 -5.71
N THR A 3 2.56 4.13 -5.49
CA THR A 3 2.06 4.50 -4.16
C THR A 3 1.22 3.34 -3.63
N PHE A 4 1.48 2.93 -2.40
CA PHE A 4 0.65 1.95 -1.69
C PHE A 4 0.01 2.59 -0.46
N TYR A 5 -1.32 2.63 -0.44
CA TYR A 5 -2.08 3.09 0.73
C TYR A 5 -2.26 1.93 1.70
N HIS A 6 -1.61 2.05 2.85
CA HIS A 6 -1.49 0.98 3.82
C HIS A 6 -2.28 1.28 5.10
N ASN A 7 -2.99 0.28 5.59
CA ASN A 7 -3.52 0.26 6.96
C ASN A 7 -2.83 -0.88 7.73
N PRO A 8 -1.94 -0.59 8.69
CA PRO A 8 -1.23 -1.60 9.47
C PRO A 8 -2.15 -2.58 10.23
N ALA A 9 -3.35 -2.13 10.61
CA ALA A 9 -4.34 -2.96 11.31
C ALA A 9 -5.04 -3.97 10.38
N CYS A 10 -4.97 -3.79 9.05
CA CYS A 10 -5.61 -4.67 8.08
C CYS A 10 -4.65 -5.78 7.61
N GLY A 11 -4.98 -7.04 7.92
CA GLY A 11 -4.16 -8.21 7.55
C GLY A 11 -3.92 -8.34 6.04
N THR A 12 -4.94 -8.11 5.22
CA THR A 12 -4.81 -8.11 3.76
C THR A 12 -3.82 -7.05 3.27
N SER A 13 -3.87 -5.84 3.85
CA SER A 13 -2.95 -4.76 3.50
C SER A 13 -1.50 -5.12 3.81
N ARG A 14 -1.23 -5.82 4.92
CA ARG A 14 0.10 -6.34 5.27
C ARG A 14 0.57 -7.41 4.29
N ASN A 15 -0.31 -8.34 3.91
CA ASN A 15 0.02 -9.41 2.95
C ASN A 15 0.35 -8.83 1.57
N THR A 16 -0.44 -7.88 1.08
CA THR A 16 -0.17 -7.21 -0.20
C THR A 16 1.16 -6.46 -0.18
N LEU A 17 1.48 -5.74 0.92
CA LEU A 17 2.76 -5.05 1.05
C LEU A 17 3.95 -6.03 0.97
N ALA A 18 3.82 -7.21 1.59
CA ALA A 18 4.85 -8.25 1.51
C ALA A 18 5.04 -8.75 0.07
N LEU A 19 3.95 -8.96 -0.68
CA LEU A 19 4.02 -9.38 -2.09
C LEU A 19 4.69 -8.33 -2.98
N ILE A 20 4.36 -7.05 -2.79
CA ILE A 20 4.97 -5.95 -3.56
C ILE A 20 6.49 -5.91 -3.30
N ARG A 21 6.91 -6.04 -2.03
CA ARG A 21 8.34 -6.09 -1.68
C ARG A 21 9.03 -7.33 -2.23
N ASN A 22 8.36 -8.48 -2.20
CA ASN A 22 8.88 -9.72 -2.77
C ASN A 22 9.05 -9.65 -4.30
N SER A 23 8.32 -8.78 -4.99
CA SER A 23 8.53 -8.52 -6.43
C SER A 23 9.70 -7.58 -6.71
N GLY A 24 10.51 -7.23 -5.71
CA GLY A 24 11.67 -6.33 -5.85
C GLY A 24 11.29 -4.86 -6.02
N THR A 25 10.02 -4.49 -5.82
CA THR A 25 9.55 -3.11 -5.91
C THR A 25 9.33 -2.54 -4.52
N GLU A 26 9.98 -1.41 -4.20
CA GLU A 26 9.69 -0.68 -2.97
C GLU A 26 8.66 0.42 -3.23
N PRO A 27 7.43 0.34 -2.66
CA PRO A 27 6.41 1.35 -2.87
C PRO A 27 6.60 2.53 -1.92
N THR A 28 6.12 3.70 -2.32
CA THR A 28 5.90 4.80 -1.37
C THR A 28 4.68 4.48 -0.52
N ILE A 29 4.87 4.28 0.77
CA ILE A 29 3.78 3.97 1.71
C ILE A 29 3.13 5.26 2.18
N ARG A 30 1.80 5.35 2.04
CA ARG A 30 0.99 6.41 2.65
C ARG A 30 -0.08 5.80 3.56
N PRO A 31 -0.44 6.44 4.69
CA PRO A 31 -1.57 6.02 5.49
C PRO A 31 -2.85 6.01 4.66
N LEU A 32 -3.64 4.94 4.77
CA LEU A 32 -5.00 4.92 4.24
C LEU A 32 -5.90 5.78 5.14
N SER A 33 -6.00 7.07 4.83
CA SER A 33 -7.05 7.95 5.36
C SER A 33 -8.23 7.87 4.38
N GLY A 34 -9.46 7.73 4.88
CA GLY A 34 -10.68 7.48 4.06
C GLY A 34 -11.03 8.52 2.98
N ASP A 35 -10.17 9.50 2.73
CA ASP A 35 -10.31 10.58 1.76
C ASP A 35 -9.27 10.51 0.63
N THR A 36 -8.63 9.36 0.39
CA THR A 36 -7.68 9.27 -0.71
C THR A 36 -8.35 9.46 -2.07
N PRO A 37 -7.98 10.49 -2.86
CA PRO A 37 -8.45 10.61 -4.24
C PRO A 37 -7.88 9.44 -5.03
N GLN A 38 -8.76 8.60 -5.57
CA GLN A 38 -8.35 7.56 -6.51
C GLN A 38 -7.71 8.25 -7.72
N PRO A 39 -6.53 7.81 -8.19
CA PRO A 39 -6.03 8.25 -9.48
C PRO A 39 -7.05 7.81 -10.54
N ARG A 40 -7.65 8.77 -11.25
CA ARG A 40 -8.40 8.49 -12.48
C ARG A 40 -7.50 7.86 -13.52
#